data_AF-A0A355L4E3-F1
#
_entry.id   AF-A0A355L4E3-F1
#
_cell.length_a   1.000
_cell.length_b   1.000
_cell.length_c   1.000
_cell.angle_alpha   90.00
_cell.angle_beta   90.00
_cell.angle_gamma   90.00
#
_symmetry.space_group_name_H-M   'P 1'
#
loop_
_entity.id
_entity.type
_entity.pdbx_description
1 polymer ?
#
loop_
_entity_poly.entity_id
_entity_poly.type
_entity_poly.pdbx_seq_one_letter_code
_entity_poly.pdbx_strand_id
1 'polypeptide(L)'
;MLLTMSAGLNITARAEQSVKSSFDEATGTLTFTGKGTVSASSYDYGNIGDKITKVIVNVGIDEIQSYAFSKADKLQSVIIYDQTCQISAQGILPIGKNDVTFYGFDKSKTQEWALNHKYPFKYIYTITFLKRNNSVSKIIYALDGETAQEVNAKAPNFSFTAYPDSNTENGHFEPTWKPSISAATSDKQYKEHPKLRMCTEIQIITKEPTCAETGVLSTVCDICKRTLETKELAKTDNHVFENNEEFCTVCHKVKNPNYTTTTTTTTVPTTTTTAPTTQAVLPPATSSTQPTTKPTATKASKPTKNAKKVSGNWVDSKYKKASISKLSKGKKAITVRWKKVKTIKGYQIQLATDKKFKKNKKTVTISKQKTTKTTVKKLKAKKKYYVRIRTYKNVKYKGKTIKVYSSWSKVKTVKTK
;
A
#
# COMPACT_ATOMS: atom_id res chain seq x y z
N MET A 1 1.16 -42.54 57.37
CA MET A 1 0.29 -42.06 56.28
C MET A 1 0.60 -40.58 56.09
N LEU A 2 1.48 -40.26 55.15
CA LEU A 2 2.00 -38.90 54.93
C LEU A 2 1.01 -38.16 54.01
N LEU A 3 0.26 -37.20 54.54
CA LEU A 3 -0.60 -36.32 53.74
C LEU A 3 0.26 -35.28 53.04
N THR A 4 0.50 -35.49 51.74
CA THR A 4 1.13 -34.51 50.85
C THR A 4 0.10 -33.43 50.49
N MET A 5 0.22 -32.26 51.12
CA MET A 5 -0.45 -31.03 50.69
C MET A 5 0.16 -30.58 49.35
N SER A 6 -0.52 -30.87 48.25
CA SER A 6 -0.21 -30.27 46.94
C SER A 6 -0.62 -28.80 46.97
N ALA A 7 0.34 -27.91 47.13
CA ALA A 7 0.16 -26.50 46.80
C ALA A 7 -0.01 -26.38 45.28
N GLY A 8 -1.26 -26.21 44.83
CA GLY A 8 -1.56 -25.84 43.46
C GLY A 8 -0.92 -24.49 43.16
N LEU A 9 0.16 -24.51 42.39
CA LEU A 9 0.78 -23.32 41.84
C LEU A 9 -0.16 -22.75 40.78
N ASN A 10 -1.06 -21.86 41.20
CA ASN A 10 -1.84 -21.03 40.27
C ASN A 10 -0.87 -20.08 39.56
N ILE A 11 -0.30 -20.54 38.45
CA ILE A 11 0.38 -19.66 37.49
C ILE A 11 -0.73 -18.89 36.76
N THR A 12 -1.26 -17.85 37.39
CA THR A 12 -1.92 -16.78 36.64
C THR A 12 -0.83 -16.11 35.81
N ALA A 13 -0.77 -16.44 34.53
CA ALA A 13 0.06 -15.72 33.58
C ALA A 13 -0.28 -14.22 33.70
N ARG A 14 0.64 -13.43 34.29
CA ARG A 14 0.57 -11.97 34.29
C ARG A 14 0.54 -11.55 32.82
N ALA A 15 -0.62 -11.14 32.32
CA ALA A 15 -0.73 -10.48 31.02
C ALA A 15 0.26 -9.30 31.02
N GLU A 16 1.24 -9.31 30.10
CA GLU A 16 2.27 -8.27 30.03
C GLU A 16 1.64 -6.88 29.97
N GLN A 17 1.80 -6.09 31.04
CA GLN A 17 1.55 -4.65 31.06
C GLN A 17 2.65 -3.92 30.27
N SER A 18 2.80 -4.23 28.97
CA SER A 18 3.82 -3.63 28.13
C SER A 18 3.23 -2.56 27.21
N VAL A 19 3.36 -1.30 27.63
CA VAL A 19 3.16 -0.14 26.75
C VAL A 19 4.30 -0.09 25.74
N LYS A 20 3.95 -0.03 24.46
CA LYS A 20 4.88 0.08 23.34
C LYS A 20 4.67 1.41 22.63
N SER A 21 5.77 2.09 22.31
CA SER A 21 5.76 3.32 21.54
C SER A 21 6.36 3.12 20.14
N SER A 22 5.90 3.91 19.18
CA SER A 22 6.48 3.99 17.83
C SER A 22 6.40 5.41 17.29
N PHE A 23 7.46 5.86 16.62
CA PHE A 23 7.55 7.22 16.10
C PHE A 23 7.70 7.24 14.58
N ASP A 24 6.82 7.98 13.90
CA ASP A 24 6.93 8.28 12.47
C ASP A 24 7.50 9.67 12.27
N GLU A 25 8.80 9.74 11.99
CA GLU A 25 9.52 11.00 11.74
C GLU A 25 8.99 11.78 10.52
N ALA A 26 8.35 11.12 9.55
CA ALA A 26 7.82 11.81 8.37
C ALA A 26 6.59 12.67 8.72
N THR A 27 5.81 12.23 9.69
CA THR A 27 4.58 12.89 10.15
C THR A 27 4.72 13.56 11.52
N GLY A 28 5.77 13.25 12.29
CA GLY A 28 5.95 13.70 13.66
C GLY A 28 4.94 13.04 14.62
N THR A 29 4.50 11.82 14.31
CA THR A 29 3.45 11.12 15.08
C THR A 29 4.09 10.09 16.01
N LEU A 30 3.89 10.25 17.31
CA LEU A 30 4.21 9.27 18.35
C LEU A 30 2.95 8.45 18.67
N THR A 31 3.03 7.13 18.58
CA THR A 31 1.89 6.23 18.79
C THR A 31 2.18 5.25 19.92
N PHE A 32 1.28 5.18 20.89
CA PHE A 32 1.29 4.22 22.00
C PHE A 32 0.25 3.12 21.79
N THR A 33 0.63 1.90 22.13
CA THR A 33 -0.19 0.67 22.06
C THR A 33 0.14 -0.24 23.23
N GLY A 34 -0.74 -1.19 23.55
CA GLY A 34 -0.53 -2.14 24.63
C GLY A 34 -1.43 -1.81 25.82
N LYS A 35 -1.04 -2.31 26.99
CA LYS A 35 -1.77 -2.13 28.25
C LYS A 35 -0.82 -1.62 29.33
N GLY A 36 -1.30 -0.73 30.21
CA GLY A 36 -0.52 -0.09 31.26
C GLY A 36 -0.39 1.43 31.07
N THR A 37 0.64 1.98 31.70
CA THR A 37 0.81 3.44 31.88
C THR A 37 1.80 4.05 30.88
N VAL A 38 1.44 5.19 30.30
CA VAL A 38 2.34 6.03 29.49
C VAL A 38 3.01 7.05 30.38
N SER A 39 4.33 7.06 30.40
CA SER A 39 5.16 8.00 31.15
C SER A 39 6.26 8.60 30.25
N ALA A 40 7.08 9.49 30.81
CA ALA A 40 8.22 10.06 30.10
C ALA A 40 9.28 9.00 29.70
N SER A 41 9.32 7.83 30.36
CA SER A 41 10.23 6.73 30.01
C SER A 41 9.65 5.78 28.96
N SER A 42 8.38 5.94 28.56
CA SER A 42 7.75 5.08 27.56
C SER A 42 8.23 5.32 26.12
N TYR A 43 9.10 6.30 25.88
CA TYR A 43 9.69 6.61 24.58
C TYR A 43 11.02 7.36 24.75
N ASP A 44 11.79 7.43 23.68
CA ASP A 44 13.10 8.08 23.64
C ASP A 44 12.98 9.61 23.56
N TYR A 45 12.52 10.24 24.65
CA TYR A 45 12.23 11.67 24.69
C TYR A 45 13.44 12.54 24.30
N GLY A 46 14.66 12.11 24.66
CA GLY A 46 15.90 12.86 24.43
C GLY A 46 16.22 13.06 22.95
N ASN A 47 15.81 12.10 22.11
CA ASN A 47 16.14 12.13 20.68
C ASN A 47 14.97 12.58 19.78
N ILE A 48 13.73 12.51 20.26
CA ILE A 48 12.55 12.76 19.41
C ILE A 48 11.62 13.85 19.92
N GLY A 49 11.77 14.36 21.16
CA GLY A 49 10.84 15.30 21.78
C GLY A 49 10.50 16.51 20.90
N ASP A 50 11.52 17.17 20.37
CA ASP A 50 11.38 18.35 19.51
C ASP A 50 10.74 18.06 18.13
N LYS A 51 10.59 16.78 17.76
CA LYS A 51 9.98 16.34 16.49
C LYS A 51 8.54 15.89 16.65
N ILE A 52 8.06 15.68 17.88
CA ILE A 52 6.69 15.23 18.12
C ILE A 52 5.74 16.40 17.86
N THR A 53 4.82 16.19 16.91
CA THR A 53 3.73 17.13 16.60
C THR A 53 2.37 16.55 16.91
N LYS A 54 2.28 15.22 17.01
CA LYS A 54 1.05 14.50 17.28
C LYS A 54 1.33 13.29 18.16
N VAL A 55 0.49 13.09 19.16
CA VAL A 55 0.46 11.87 19.97
C VAL A 55 -0.83 11.11 19.69
N ILE A 56 -0.73 9.79 19.54
CA ILE A 56 -1.85 8.86 19.44
C ILE A 56 -1.72 7.85 20.56
N VAL A 57 -2.73 7.76 21.41
CA VAL A 57 -2.86 6.77 22.47
C VAL A 57 -4.00 5.83 22.06
N ASN A 58 -3.67 4.59 21.70
CA ASN A 58 -4.67 3.62 21.29
C ASN A 58 -5.44 3.05 22.48
N VAL A 59 -6.55 2.38 22.17
CA VAL A 59 -7.37 1.62 23.15
C VAL A 59 -6.48 0.66 23.96
N GLY A 60 -6.76 0.53 25.25
CA GLY A 60 -6.09 -0.38 26.18
C GLY A 60 -5.06 0.27 27.10
N ILE A 61 -4.70 1.53 26.87
CA ILE A 61 -3.82 2.29 27.77
C ILE A 61 -4.61 2.76 28.99
N ASP A 62 -4.14 2.41 30.18
CA ASP A 62 -4.86 2.65 31.43
C ASP A 62 -4.69 4.11 31.91
N GLU A 63 -3.49 4.67 31.78
CA GLU A 63 -3.14 5.97 32.34
C GLU A 63 -2.04 6.71 31.56
N ILE A 64 -2.07 8.04 31.55
CA ILE A 64 -0.99 8.93 31.14
C ILE A 64 -0.51 9.72 32.37
N GLN A 65 0.73 9.45 32.78
CA GLN A 65 1.35 10.05 33.96
C GLN A 65 1.75 11.52 33.77
N SER A 66 2.00 12.18 34.90
CA SER A 66 2.54 13.53 34.95
C SER A 66 3.76 13.67 34.04
N TYR A 67 3.83 14.79 33.32
CA TYR A 67 4.96 15.15 32.47
C TYR A 67 5.28 14.16 31.32
N ALA A 68 4.37 13.21 31.01
CA ALA A 68 4.61 12.18 30.00
C ALA A 68 5.04 12.76 28.64
N PHE A 69 4.54 13.94 28.25
CA PHE A 69 4.88 14.63 27.00
C PHE A 69 5.57 15.97 27.22
N SER A 70 6.19 16.18 28.39
CA SER A 70 6.83 17.45 28.78
C SER A 70 7.95 17.94 27.85
N LYS A 71 8.51 17.08 26.99
CA LYS A 71 9.56 17.39 26.01
C LYS A 71 9.04 17.55 24.58
N ALA A 72 7.73 17.46 24.37
CA ALA A 72 7.11 17.53 23.05
C ALA A 72 6.80 18.98 22.66
N ASP A 73 7.82 19.82 22.49
CA ASP A 73 7.67 21.27 22.32
C ASP A 73 6.85 21.69 21.10
N LYS A 74 6.83 20.85 20.05
CA LYS A 74 6.09 21.07 18.81
C LYS A 74 4.73 20.37 18.77
N LEU A 75 4.28 19.80 19.89
CA LEU A 75 3.03 19.08 19.98
C LEU A 75 1.84 19.99 19.66
N GLN A 76 0.96 19.51 18.78
CA GLN A 76 -0.23 20.23 18.32
C GLN A 76 -1.50 19.46 18.66
N SER A 77 -1.44 18.13 18.71
CA SER A 77 -2.62 17.32 19.00
C SER A 77 -2.31 16.05 19.75
N VAL A 78 -3.16 15.70 20.71
CA VAL A 78 -3.17 14.41 21.40
C VAL A 78 -4.50 13.73 21.11
N ILE A 79 -4.46 12.48 20.62
CA ILE A 79 -5.64 11.70 20.28
C ILE A 79 -5.67 10.48 21.19
N ILE A 80 -6.72 10.33 22.00
CA ILE A 80 -6.86 9.23 22.96
C ILE A 80 -8.09 8.42 22.60
N TYR A 81 -7.88 7.17 22.21
CA TYR A 81 -8.92 6.26 21.75
C TYR A 81 -9.56 5.43 22.87
N ASP A 82 -9.02 5.46 24.08
CA ASP A 82 -9.64 4.81 25.22
C ASP A 82 -10.46 5.82 26.03
N GLN A 83 -11.76 5.55 26.21
CA GLN A 83 -12.65 6.46 26.94
C GLN A 83 -12.31 6.55 28.44
N THR A 84 -11.66 5.52 28.96
CA THR A 84 -11.37 5.32 30.39
C THR A 84 -9.93 5.64 30.77
N CYS A 85 -9.07 5.95 29.79
CA CYS A 85 -7.68 6.29 30.04
C CYS A 85 -7.59 7.50 30.97
N GLN A 86 -6.95 7.29 32.13
CA GLN A 86 -6.75 8.33 33.13
C GLN A 86 -5.65 9.29 32.69
N ILE A 87 -5.75 10.55 33.06
CA ILE A 87 -4.75 11.57 32.74
C ILE A 87 -4.38 12.30 34.03
N SER A 88 -3.08 12.37 34.33
CA SER A 88 -2.58 13.01 35.54
C SER A 88 -3.05 14.47 35.66
N ALA A 89 -3.49 14.85 36.86
CA ALA A 89 -3.90 16.21 37.20
C ALA A 89 -2.74 17.21 37.25
N GLN A 90 -1.48 16.75 37.39
CA GLN A 90 -0.31 17.63 37.42
C GLN A 90 0.07 18.17 36.02
N GLY A 91 -0.63 17.75 34.98
CA GLY A 91 -0.32 18.10 33.60
C GLY A 91 0.60 17.07 32.93
N ILE A 92 0.38 16.86 31.63
CA ILE A 92 1.13 15.90 30.82
C ILE A 92 1.97 16.57 29.72
N LEU A 93 1.81 17.88 29.53
CA LEU A 93 2.37 18.65 28.41
C LEU A 93 3.57 19.52 28.85
N PRO A 94 4.34 20.09 27.90
CA PRO A 94 5.34 21.10 28.23
C PRO A 94 4.71 22.32 28.92
N ILE A 95 5.44 22.92 29.86
CA ILE A 95 4.99 24.11 30.59
C ILE A 95 4.68 25.24 29.60
N GLY A 96 3.51 25.88 29.76
CA GLY A 96 3.07 27.00 28.91
C GLY A 96 2.46 26.60 27.56
N LYS A 97 2.36 25.30 27.24
CA LYS A 97 1.81 24.82 25.96
C LYS A 97 0.28 24.66 25.99
N ASN A 98 -0.46 25.77 25.92
CA ASN A 98 -1.92 25.80 26.12
C ASN A 98 -2.78 25.59 24.84
N ASP A 99 -2.16 25.48 23.67
CA ASP A 99 -2.79 25.43 22.35
C ASP A 99 -2.90 24.01 21.76
N VAL A 100 -2.59 22.97 22.54
CA VAL A 100 -2.67 21.57 22.11
C VAL A 100 -4.13 21.13 22.03
N THR A 101 -4.55 20.65 20.86
CA THR A 101 -5.92 20.11 20.68
C THR A 101 -6.00 18.66 21.12
N PHE A 102 -6.88 18.37 22.08
CA PHE A 102 -7.19 17.02 22.50
C PHE A 102 -8.35 16.45 21.68
N TYR A 103 -8.22 15.20 21.28
CA TYR A 103 -9.29 14.42 20.68
C TYR A 103 -9.65 13.26 21.60
N GLY A 104 -10.93 13.15 21.95
CA GLY A 104 -11.48 12.06 22.75
C GLY A 104 -12.94 11.82 22.41
N PHE A 105 -13.52 10.76 22.98
CA PHE A 105 -14.95 10.49 22.83
C PHE A 105 -15.79 11.40 23.72
N ASP A 106 -17.08 11.52 23.40
CA ASP A 106 -18.05 12.12 24.30
C ASP A 106 -18.07 11.40 25.65
N LYS A 107 -18.16 12.16 26.73
CA LYS A 107 -18.12 11.74 28.15
C LYS A 107 -16.87 10.94 28.54
N SER A 108 -15.79 11.03 27.77
CA SER A 108 -14.52 10.38 28.11
C SER A 108 -13.75 11.13 29.19
N LYS A 109 -12.86 10.41 29.89
CA LYS A 109 -11.90 11.03 30.83
C LYS A 109 -10.99 12.06 30.15
N THR A 110 -10.71 11.88 28.86
CA THR A 110 -9.99 12.87 28.05
C THR A 110 -10.77 14.17 27.88
N GLN A 111 -12.08 14.09 27.62
CA GLN A 111 -12.93 15.29 27.52
C GLN A 111 -12.97 16.04 28.84
N GLU A 112 -13.30 15.32 29.92
CA GLU A 112 -13.35 15.88 31.28
C GLU A 112 -12.05 16.60 31.63
N TRP A 113 -10.92 15.91 31.44
CA TRP A 113 -9.60 16.46 31.73
C TRP A 113 -9.26 17.68 30.85
N ALA A 114 -9.45 17.59 29.53
CA ALA A 114 -9.08 18.67 28.62
C ALA A 114 -9.89 19.94 28.88
N LEU A 115 -11.20 19.82 29.13
CA LEU A 115 -12.07 20.95 29.42
C LEU A 115 -11.76 21.59 30.77
N ASN A 116 -11.53 20.79 31.82
CA ASN A 116 -11.16 21.31 33.15
C ASN A 116 -9.84 22.09 33.12
N HIS A 117 -8.89 21.67 32.27
CA HIS A 117 -7.61 22.35 32.09
C HIS A 117 -7.63 23.40 30.96
N LYS A 118 -8.81 23.71 30.40
CA LYS A 118 -9.04 24.74 29.37
C LYS A 118 -8.29 24.52 28.05
N TYR A 119 -7.99 23.27 27.70
CA TYR A 119 -7.41 22.92 26.41
C TYR A 119 -8.48 22.85 25.31
N PRO A 120 -8.14 23.21 24.05
CA PRO A 120 -9.01 22.94 22.91
C PRO A 120 -9.36 21.45 22.82
N PHE A 121 -10.66 21.13 22.76
CA PHE A 121 -11.14 19.76 22.65
C PHE A 121 -11.94 19.54 21.37
N LYS A 122 -11.80 18.36 20.78
CA LYS A 122 -12.54 17.89 19.60
C LYS A 122 -12.95 16.44 19.76
N TYR A 123 -14.02 16.05 19.07
CA TYR A 123 -14.58 14.72 19.22
C TYR A 123 -13.88 13.67 18.34
N ILE A 124 -13.88 12.45 18.84
CA ILE A 124 -13.71 11.22 18.06
C ILE A 124 -15.11 10.63 17.89
N TYR A 125 -15.54 10.49 16.64
CA TYR A 125 -16.83 9.91 16.29
C TYR A 125 -16.70 8.44 15.92
N THR A 126 -17.68 7.66 16.36
CA THR A 126 -17.87 6.26 16.01
C THR A 126 -18.67 6.18 14.72
N ILE A 127 -18.06 5.58 13.69
CA ILE A 127 -18.69 5.37 12.39
C ILE A 127 -18.88 3.88 12.16
N THR A 128 -20.14 3.45 12.14
CA THR A 128 -20.52 2.05 12.03
C THR A 128 -20.99 1.72 10.63
N PHE A 129 -20.34 0.75 10.00
CA PHE A 129 -20.74 0.22 8.69
C PHE A 129 -21.49 -1.10 8.87
N LEU A 130 -22.71 -1.17 8.35
CA LEU A 130 -23.57 -2.35 8.40
C LEU A 130 -23.71 -3.02 7.04
N LYS A 131 -23.72 -4.35 7.03
CA LYS A 131 -24.13 -5.14 5.87
C LYS A 131 -25.65 -5.03 5.64
N ARG A 132 -26.14 -5.54 4.51
CA ARG A 132 -27.57 -5.54 4.17
C ARG A 132 -28.46 -6.22 5.24
N ASN A 133 -27.96 -7.29 5.85
CA ASN A 133 -28.62 -8.03 6.93
C ASN A 133 -28.50 -7.39 8.33
N ASN A 134 -28.10 -6.12 8.41
CA ASN A 134 -27.88 -5.37 9.66
C ASN A 134 -26.70 -5.84 10.53
N SER A 135 -25.96 -6.88 10.14
CA SER A 135 -24.72 -7.23 10.86
C SER A 135 -23.65 -6.15 10.66
N VAL A 136 -22.86 -5.90 11.72
CA VAL A 136 -21.75 -4.95 11.65
C VAL A 136 -20.66 -5.49 10.72
N SER A 137 -20.34 -4.74 9.67
CA SER A 137 -19.22 -5.02 8.77
C SER A 137 -17.91 -4.52 9.37
N LYS A 138 -17.89 -3.26 9.84
CA LYS A 138 -16.72 -2.62 10.46
C LYS A 138 -17.14 -1.40 11.26
N ILE A 139 -16.47 -1.17 12.38
CA ILE A 139 -16.50 0.10 13.10
C ILE A 139 -15.17 0.81 12.84
N ILE A 140 -15.22 2.11 12.55
CA ILE A 140 -14.04 2.96 12.47
C ILE A 140 -14.22 4.18 13.35
N TYR A 141 -13.10 4.80 13.71
CA TYR A 141 -13.08 6.08 14.38
C TYR A 141 -12.66 7.19 13.41
N ALA A 142 -13.37 8.32 13.46
CA ALA A 142 -13.09 9.50 12.66
C ALA A 142 -12.99 10.72 13.56
N LEU A 143 -11.97 11.56 13.34
CA LEU A 143 -11.82 12.79 14.09
C LEU A 143 -12.80 13.85 13.57
N ASP A 144 -13.24 14.74 14.46
CA ASP A 144 -14.06 15.90 14.10
C ASP A 144 -13.42 16.71 12.95
N GLY A 145 -14.20 16.87 11.89
CA GLY A 145 -13.81 17.62 10.69
C GLY A 145 -13.15 16.77 9.60
N GLU A 146 -12.96 15.45 9.81
CA GLU A 146 -12.53 14.57 8.72
C GLU A 146 -13.50 14.59 7.54
N THR A 147 -12.95 14.67 6.34
CA THR A 147 -13.73 14.79 5.10
C THR A 147 -14.41 13.46 4.71
N ALA A 148 -15.47 13.55 3.91
CA ALA A 148 -16.13 12.36 3.35
C ALA A 148 -15.15 11.43 2.60
N GLN A 149 -14.12 11.99 1.94
CA GLN A 149 -13.10 11.21 1.25
C GLN A 149 -12.18 10.45 2.21
N GLU A 150 -11.83 11.06 3.35
CA GLU A 150 -11.00 10.44 4.39
C GLU A 150 -11.77 9.32 5.11
N VAL A 151 -13.04 9.55 5.44
CA VAL A 151 -13.93 8.53 6.01
C VAL A 151 -14.12 7.38 5.02
N ASN A 152 -14.40 7.69 3.73
CA ASN A 152 -14.56 6.68 2.69
C ASN A 152 -13.28 5.85 2.43
N ALA A 153 -12.09 6.43 2.64
CA ALA A 153 -10.83 5.68 2.52
C ALA A 153 -10.63 4.63 3.63
N LYS A 154 -11.32 4.77 4.76
CA LYS A 154 -11.31 3.83 5.90
C LYS A 154 -12.45 2.81 5.87
N ALA A 155 -13.49 3.09 5.07
CA ALA A 155 -14.69 2.26 4.93
C ALA A 155 -14.33 0.82 4.49
N PRO A 156 -15.09 -0.20 4.94
CA PRO A 156 -14.87 -1.56 4.50
C PRO A 156 -15.26 -1.75 3.02
N ASN A 157 -14.80 -2.85 2.44
CA ASN A 157 -15.34 -3.31 1.16
C ASN A 157 -16.79 -3.77 1.35
N PHE A 158 -17.58 -3.63 0.28
CA PHE A 158 -18.96 -4.11 0.26
C PHE A 158 -19.05 -5.63 0.33
N SER A 159 -20.11 -6.15 0.96
CA SER A 159 -20.36 -7.58 1.09
C SER A 159 -20.81 -8.27 -0.21
N PHE A 160 -21.19 -7.50 -1.22
CA PHE A 160 -21.62 -8.00 -2.52
C PHE A 160 -20.98 -7.22 -3.67
N THR A 161 -20.94 -7.83 -4.84
CA THR A 161 -20.51 -7.19 -6.09
C THR A 161 -21.74 -6.76 -6.89
N ALA A 162 -21.54 -5.89 -7.88
CA ALA A 162 -22.66 -5.45 -8.70
C ALA A 162 -23.23 -6.61 -9.54
N TYR A 163 -24.56 -6.70 -9.61
CA TYR A 163 -25.28 -7.77 -10.31
C TYR A 163 -26.32 -7.18 -11.29
N PRO A 164 -26.66 -7.89 -12.38
CA PRO A 164 -27.64 -7.39 -13.35
C PRO A 164 -29.03 -7.27 -12.75
N ASP A 165 -29.79 -6.29 -13.23
CA ASP A 165 -31.23 -6.19 -13.00
C ASP A 165 -31.97 -6.99 -14.09
N SER A 166 -32.94 -7.82 -13.71
CA SER A 166 -33.70 -8.65 -14.65
C SER A 166 -34.70 -7.84 -15.47
N ASN A 167 -35.09 -6.65 -15.00
CA ASN A 167 -36.13 -5.83 -15.63
C ASN A 167 -35.56 -4.80 -16.62
N THR A 168 -34.24 -4.65 -16.66
CA THR A 168 -33.59 -3.66 -17.51
C THR A 168 -32.40 -4.29 -18.22
N GLU A 169 -32.41 -4.22 -19.55
CA GLU A 169 -31.40 -4.89 -20.37
C GLU A 169 -29.98 -4.49 -19.96
N ASN A 170 -29.77 -3.22 -19.57
CA ASN A 170 -28.46 -2.64 -19.23
C ASN A 170 -28.33 -2.15 -17.78
N GLY A 171 -29.28 -2.48 -16.90
CA GLY A 171 -29.23 -2.05 -15.50
C GLY A 171 -28.46 -3.02 -14.60
N HIS A 172 -27.79 -2.45 -13.61
CA HIS A 172 -27.10 -3.20 -12.57
C HIS A 172 -27.39 -2.61 -11.20
N PHE A 173 -27.57 -3.47 -10.21
CA PHE A 173 -27.55 -3.07 -8.81
C PHE A 173 -26.10 -3.05 -8.31
N GLU A 174 -25.56 -1.85 -8.09
CA GLU A 174 -24.24 -1.67 -7.50
C GLU A 174 -24.33 -1.41 -5.99
N PRO A 175 -23.36 -1.91 -5.19
CA PRO A 175 -23.34 -1.66 -3.77
C PRO A 175 -22.96 -0.21 -3.47
N THR A 176 -23.72 0.43 -2.58
CA THR A 176 -23.48 1.79 -2.09
C THR A 176 -23.69 1.88 -0.59
N TRP A 177 -23.13 2.91 0.04
CA TRP A 177 -23.43 3.25 1.43
C TRP A 177 -24.63 4.20 1.49
N LYS A 178 -25.60 3.90 2.36
CA LYS A 178 -26.75 4.76 2.65
C LYS A 178 -26.79 5.14 4.15
N PRO A 179 -26.94 6.43 4.49
CA PRO A 179 -26.82 7.60 3.59
C PRO A 179 -25.45 7.66 2.91
N SER A 180 -25.29 8.52 1.90
CA SER A 180 -23.96 8.71 1.30
C SER A 180 -22.96 9.18 2.35
N ILE A 181 -21.74 8.64 2.28
CA ILE A 181 -20.69 9.00 3.24
C ILE A 181 -20.45 10.51 3.22
N SER A 182 -20.49 11.11 4.40
CA SER A 182 -20.32 12.54 4.64
C SER A 182 -19.15 12.79 5.59
N ALA A 183 -18.83 14.06 5.83
CA ALA A 183 -17.81 14.45 6.80
C ALA A 183 -18.16 13.98 8.22
N ALA A 184 -17.14 13.78 9.05
CA ALA A 184 -17.32 13.36 10.44
C ALA A 184 -17.66 14.58 11.31
N THR A 185 -18.91 14.66 11.73
CA THR A 185 -19.49 15.74 12.55
C THR A 185 -20.32 15.20 13.72
N SER A 186 -20.50 13.89 13.77
CA SER A 186 -21.28 13.15 14.75
C SER A 186 -20.98 11.66 14.58
N ASP A 187 -21.40 10.85 15.53
CA ASP A 187 -21.54 9.42 15.31
C ASP A 187 -22.50 9.17 14.15
N LYS A 188 -22.16 8.19 13.30
CA LYS A 188 -22.92 7.88 12.09
C LYS A 188 -22.96 6.39 11.81
N GLN A 189 -24.04 5.97 11.19
CA GLN A 189 -24.21 4.62 10.69
C GLN A 189 -24.46 4.64 9.19
N TYR A 190 -23.77 3.75 8.47
CA TYR A 190 -23.90 3.56 7.04
C TYR A 190 -24.29 2.12 6.76
N LYS A 191 -25.37 1.91 6.03
CA LYS A 191 -25.84 0.58 5.64
C LYS A 191 -25.57 0.34 4.16
N GLU A 192 -25.06 -0.85 3.84
CA GLU A 192 -24.95 -1.29 2.45
C GLU A 192 -26.33 -1.32 1.79
N HIS A 193 -26.43 -0.72 0.61
CA HIS A 193 -27.67 -0.62 -0.14
C HIS A 193 -27.41 -0.82 -1.65
N PRO A 194 -28.22 -1.64 -2.34
CA PRO A 194 -28.14 -1.75 -3.79
C PRO A 194 -28.68 -0.47 -4.43
N LYS A 195 -27.96 0.08 -5.40
CA LYS A 195 -28.40 1.22 -6.19
C LYS A 195 -28.41 0.83 -7.66
N LEU A 196 -29.52 1.09 -8.35
CA LEU A 196 -29.61 0.86 -9.79
C LEU A 196 -28.69 1.85 -10.53
N ARG A 197 -27.86 1.32 -11.41
CA ARG A 197 -26.97 2.05 -12.31
C ARG A 197 -26.99 1.40 -13.69
N MET A 198 -27.18 2.20 -14.73
CA MET A 198 -27.02 1.74 -16.12
C MET A 198 -25.54 1.55 -16.43
N CYS A 199 -25.21 0.42 -17.05
CA CYS A 199 -23.84 0.20 -17.51
C CYS A 199 -23.48 1.13 -18.66
N THR A 200 -22.19 1.41 -18.77
CA THR A 200 -21.60 2.03 -19.95
C THR A 200 -20.78 1.00 -20.69
N GLU A 201 -20.81 1.09 -22.01
CA GLU A 201 -20.00 0.24 -22.87
C GLU A 201 -18.53 0.68 -22.80
N ILE A 202 -17.64 -0.27 -22.57
CA ILE A 202 -16.19 -0.06 -22.64
C ILE A 202 -15.58 -1.07 -23.61
N GLN A 203 -14.63 -0.61 -24.41
CA GLN A 203 -13.87 -1.49 -25.29
C GLN A 203 -12.63 -2.05 -24.56
N ILE A 204 -12.48 -3.36 -24.60
CA ILE A 204 -11.31 -4.08 -24.10
C ILE A 204 -10.76 -5.02 -25.18
N ILE A 205 -9.45 -5.18 -25.22
CA ILE A 205 -8.83 -6.21 -26.07
C ILE A 205 -8.89 -7.52 -25.28
N THR A 206 -9.69 -8.48 -25.73
CA THR A 206 -9.86 -9.81 -25.10
C THR A 206 -8.85 -10.81 -25.66
N LYS A 207 -8.46 -10.65 -26.92
CA LYS A 207 -7.35 -11.38 -27.55
C LYS A 207 -6.40 -10.39 -28.21
N GLU A 208 -5.13 -10.35 -27.79
CA GLU A 208 -4.15 -9.49 -28.45
C GLU A 208 -3.80 -10.06 -29.85
N PRO A 209 -3.81 -9.24 -30.91
CA PRO A 209 -3.39 -9.70 -32.24
C PRO A 209 -1.87 -9.97 -32.25
N THR A 210 -1.46 -10.98 -33.02
CA THR A 210 -0.05 -11.35 -33.22
C THR A 210 0.27 -11.40 -34.72
N CYS A 211 1.51 -11.71 -35.08
CA CYS A 211 1.88 -11.98 -36.48
C CYS A 211 1.34 -13.31 -37.02
N ALA A 212 0.80 -14.18 -36.17
CA ALA A 212 0.21 -15.46 -36.56
C ALA A 212 -1.33 -15.44 -36.49
N GLU A 213 -1.89 -14.73 -35.52
CA GLU A 213 -3.32 -14.78 -35.17
C GLU A 213 -3.95 -13.40 -35.11
N THR A 214 -5.21 -13.32 -35.51
CA THR A 214 -6.03 -12.10 -35.37
C THR A 214 -6.39 -11.88 -33.90
N GLY A 215 -6.57 -10.62 -33.55
CA GLY A 215 -6.98 -10.20 -32.20
C GLY A 215 -8.48 -10.00 -32.12
N VAL A 216 -8.98 -9.76 -30.91
CA VAL A 216 -10.40 -9.48 -30.65
C VAL A 216 -10.51 -8.25 -29.76
N LEU A 217 -11.24 -7.25 -30.25
CA LEU A 217 -11.72 -6.11 -29.49
C LEU A 217 -13.16 -6.40 -29.07
N SER A 218 -13.44 -6.45 -27.78
CA SER A 218 -14.79 -6.66 -27.25
C SER A 218 -15.31 -5.38 -26.63
N THR A 219 -16.52 -5.00 -27.01
CA THR A 219 -17.34 -4.01 -26.29
C THR A 219 -18.03 -4.74 -25.14
N VAL A 220 -17.77 -4.34 -23.90
CA VAL A 220 -18.28 -5.01 -22.70
C VAL A 220 -18.93 -4.01 -21.74
N CYS A 221 -19.83 -4.50 -20.90
CA CYS A 221 -20.38 -3.74 -19.79
C CYS A 221 -19.28 -3.32 -18.79
N ASP A 222 -19.19 -2.05 -18.41
CA ASP A 222 -18.20 -1.56 -17.44
C ASP A 222 -18.39 -2.10 -16.02
N ILE A 223 -19.58 -2.63 -15.70
CA ILE A 223 -19.93 -3.20 -14.39
C ILE A 223 -19.67 -4.71 -14.36
N CYS A 224 -20.48 -5.51 -15.07
CA CYS A 224 -20.43 -6.97 -15.01
C CYS A 224 -19.48 -7.64 -16.00
N LYS A 225 -18.89 -6.86 -16.93
CA LYS A 225 -17.96 -7.36 -17.96
C LYS A 225 -18.56 -8.31 -18.99
N ARG A 226 -19.89 -8.50 -19.04
CA ARG A 226 -20.52 -9.25 -20.13
C ARG A 226 -20.18 -8.61 -21.49
N THR A 227 -19.91 -9.43 -22.48
CA THR A 227 -19.64 -9.00 -23.85
C THR A 227 -20.94 -8.61 -24.54
N LEU A 228 -20.96 -7.45 -25.17
CA LEU A 228 -22.08 -6.92 -25.94
C LEU A 228 -21.82 -7.09 -27.44
N GLU A 229 -20.59 -6.79 -27.87
CA GLU A 229 -20.17 -6.86 -29.27
C GLU A 229 -18.70 -7.30 -29.34
N THR A 230 -18.33 -7.99 -30.41
CA THR A 230 -16.94 -8.32 -30.73
C THR A 230 -16.57 -7.85 -32.12
N LYS A 231 -15.33 -7.36 -32.25
CA LYS A 231 -14.73 -6.94 -33.51
C LYS A 231 -13.36 -7.60 -33.68
N GLU A 232 -13.14 -8.21 -34.83
CA GLU A 232 -11.85 -8.80 -35.17
C GLU A 232 -10.80 -7.70 -35.45
N LEU A 233 -9.59 -7.91 -34.93
CA LEU A 233 -8.43 -7.06 -35.16
C LEU A 233 -7.45 -7.80 -36.07
N ALA A 234 -6.99 -7.12 -37.13
CA ALA A 234 -5.99 -7.67 -38.03
C ALA A 234 -4.72 -8.12 -37.30
N LYS A 235 -4.05 -9.12 -37.86
CA LYS A 235 -2.73 -9.60 -37.43
C LYS A 235 -1.75 -8.42 -37.39
N THR A 236 -0.81 -8.45 -36.47
CA THR A 236 0.23 -7.41 -36.38
C THR A 236 1.48 -7.83 -37.11
N ASP A 237 2.16 -6.89 -37.75
CA ASP A 237 3.48 -7.12 -38.37
C ASP A 237 4.65 -7.13 -37.34
N ASN A 238 4.36 -7.38 -36.06
CA ASN A 238 5.38 -7.45 -35.03
C ASN A 238 5.84 -8.90 -34.84
N HIS A 239 7.04 -9.20 -35.34
CA HIS A 239 7.69 -10.48 -35.15
C HIS A 239 8.53 -10.51 -33.87
N VAL A 240 8.49 -11.64 -33.16
CA VAL A 240 9.28 -11.90 -31.96
C VAL A 240 10.39 -12.89 -32.30
N PHE A 241 11.62 -12.57 -31.88
CA PHE A 241 12.79 -13.41 -32.06
C PHE A 241 13.47 -13.53 -30.68
N GLU A 242 13.60 -14.75 -30.17
CA GLU A 242 14.29 -15.04 -28.91
C GLU A 242 15.50 -15.94 -29.20
N ASN A 243 16.49 -15.96 -28.30
CA ASN A 243 17.62 -16.91 -28.29
C ASN A 243 18.31 -17.23 -29.62
N ASN A 244 18.46 -16.24 -30.51
CA ASN A 244 19.08 -16.45 -31.83
C ASN A 244 18.36 -17.53 -32.68
N GLU A 245 17.05 -17.65 -32.53
CA GLU A 245 16.21 -18.50 -33.40
C GLU A 245 16.25 -17.98 -34.85
N GLU A 246 16.29 -18.89 -35.83
CA GLU A 246 16.34 -18.54 -37.27
C GLU A 246 15.03 -17.91 -37.75
N PHE A 247 13.90 -18.29 -37.16
CA PHE A 247 12.57 -17.81 -37.54
C PHE A 247 11.85 -17.16 -36.36
N CYS A 248 10.87 -16.32 -36.66
CA CYS A 248 10.01 -15.71 -35.66
C CYS A 248 9.36 -16.79 -34.78
N THR A 249 9.50 -16.67 -33.47
CA THR A 249 9.01 -17.67 -32.50
C THR A 249 7.50 -17.73 -32.37
N VAL A 250 6.77 -16.84 -33.06
CA VAL A 250 5.31 -16.76 -33.03
C VAL A 250 4.68 -17.25 -34.33
N CYS A 251 5.16 -16.81 -35.49
CA CYS A 251 4.60 -17.26 -36.78
C CYS A 251 5.43 -18.35 -37.47
N HIS A 252 6.67 -18.59 -37.06
CA HIS A 252 7.63 -19.54 -37.65
C HIS A 252 7.87 -19.36 -39.16
N LYS A 253 7.49 -18.21 -39.73
CA LYS A 253 7.56 -17.92 -41.17
C LYS A 253 8.58 -16.83 -41.53
N VAL A 254 8.70 -15.81 -40.70
CA VAL A 254 9.58 -14.66 -40.97
C VAL A 254 10.95 -14.93 -40.39
N LYS A 255 12.00 -14.84 -41.20
CA LYS A 255 13.40 -15.02 -40.76
C LYS A 255 13.84 -13.91 -39.81
N ASN A 256 14.62 -14.28 -38.81
CA ASN A 256 15.27 -13.37 -37.88
C ASN A 256 16.41 -12.63 -38.59
N PRO A 257 16.33 -11.29 -38.74
CA PRO A 257 17.36 -10.52 -39.44
C PRO A 257 18.73 -10.53 -38.74
N ASN A 258 18.78 -10.90 -37.45
CA ASN A 258 20.00 -10.93 -36.64
C ASN A 258 20.47 -12.36 -36.32
N TYR A 259 20.02 -13.37 -37.08
CA TYR A 259 20.47 -14.74 -36.89
C TYR A 259 21.97 -14.88 -37.19
N THR A 260 22.73 -15.43 -36.24
CA THR A 260 24.15 -15.77 -36.42
C THR A 260 24.36 -17.27 -36.21
N THR A 261 24.98 -17.95 -37.17
CA THR A 261 25.28 -19.39 -37.07
C THR A 261 26.38 -19.62 -36.02
N THR A 262 26.06 -20.31 -34.92
CA THR A 262 27.08 -20.74 -33.94
C THR A 262 27.72 -22.03 -34.44
N THR A 263 28.94 -21.95 -34.95
CA THR A 263 29.74 -23.14 -35.28
C THR A 263 30.26 -23.76 -33.98
N THR A 264 29.60 -24.82 -33.50
CA THR A 264 30.14 -25.64 -32.41
C THR A 264 31.26 -26.51 -32.98
N THR A 265 32.51 -26.15 -32.72
CA THR A 265 33.67 -26.99 -33.02
C THR A 265 33.71 -28.15 -32.03
N THR A 266 33.21 -29.31 -32.45
CA THR A 266 33.36 -30.57 -31.73
C THR A 266 34.79 -31.09 -31.94
N THR A 267 35.69 -30.87 -30.97
CA THR A 267 36.98 -31.59 -30.95
C THR A 267 36.76 -32.95 -30.30
N VAL A 268 36.83 -33.99 -31.13
CA VAL A 268 36.92 -35.40 -30.73
C VAL A 268 38.39 -35.72 -30.39
N PRO A 269 38.72 -36.27 -29.21
CA PRO A 269 40.01 -36.92 -28.98
C PRO A 269 39.90 -38.42 -29.30
N THR A 270 40.78 -38.86 -30.19
CA THR A 270 40.93 -40.26 -30.61
C THR A 270 41.72 -41.07 -29.58
N THR A 271 41.37 -42.35 -29.54
CA THR A 271 41.74 -43.48 -28.69
C THR A 271 43.23 -43.81 -28.56
N THR A 272 43.63 -44.33 -27.39
CA THR A 272 44.68 -45.35 -27.28
C THR A 272 44.24 -46.45 -26.31
N THR A 273 44.33 -47.69 -26.79
CA THR A 273 43.91 -48.93 -26.13
C THR A 273 45.11 -49.63 -25.50
N THR A 274 45.01 -50.04 -24.24
CA THR A 274 45.72 -51.21 -23.67
C THR A 274 44.88 -51.77 -22.52
N ALA A 275 44.54 -53.06 -22.62
CA ALA A 275 43.99 -53.92 -21.56
C ALA A 275 45.14 -54.79 -20.99
N PRO A 276 44.94 -55.76 -20.06
CA PRO A 276 43.80 -56.08 -19.20
C PRO A 276 44.19 -56.29 -17.70
N THR A 277 43.25 -56.26 -16.75
CA THR A 277 43.20 -57.27 -15.66
C THR A 277 41.92 -57.21 -14.81
N THR A 278 41.52 -58.40 -14.42
CA THR A 278 40.37 -58.87 -13.64
C THR A 278 40.49 -58.51 -12.14
N GLN A 279 39.38 -58.14 -11.49
CA GLN A 279 38.81 -58.83 -10.30
C GLN A 279 37.77 -57.95 -9.56
N ALA A 280 36.75 -58.64 -9.08
CA ALA A 280 35.64 -58.16 -8.26
C ALA A 280 36.07 -57.80 -6.84
N VAL A 281 35.37 -56.85 -6.18
CA VAL A 281 34.99 -56.88 -4.76
C VAL A 281 33.86 -55.84 -4.50
N LEU A 282 32.85 -56.28 -3.75
CA LEU A 282 31.65 -55.56 -3.24
C LEU A 282 31.98 -54.79 -1.92
N PRO A 283 31.05 -54.09 -1.25
CA PRO A 283 31.25 -52.79 -0.56
C PRO A 283 31.77 -52.93 0.89
N PRO A 284 31.93 -51.81 1.62
CA PRO A 284 31.00 -51.59 2.74
C PRO A 284 30.56 -50.15 3.00
N ALA A 285 29.48 -50.07 3.78
CA ALA A 285 28.80 -48.90 4.32
C ALA A 285 29.44 -48.35 5.61
N THR A 286 28.77 -47.33 6.19
CA THR A 286 28.89 -46.70 7.53
C THR A 286 29.94 -45.57 7.66
N SER A 287 29.74 -44.48 8.39
CA SER A 287 28.67 -43.98 9.27
C SER A 287 28.90 -42.49 9.60
N SER A 288 27.83 -41.81 9.99
CA SER A 288 27.71 -40.62 10.87
C SER A 288 28.80 -39.52 10.90
N THR A 289 28.37 -38.27 10.68
CA THR A 289 28.21 -37.32 11.80
C THR A 289 27.46 -36.07 11.34
N GLN A 290 26.42 -35.76 12.11
CA GLN A 290 25.66 -34.51 12.09
C GLN A 290 26.46 -33.41 12.80
N PRO A 291 26.52 -32.20 12.23
CA PRO A 291 26.59 -31.00 13.05
C PRO A 291 25.28 -30.22 12.95
N THR A 292 24.61 -30.12 14.09
CA THR A 292 23.59 -29.14 14.43
C THR A 292 24.14 -27.72 14.20
N THR A 293 23.47 -26.95 13.33
CA THR A 293 23.63 -25.49 13.29
C THR A 293 22.33 -24.80 13.68
N LYS A 294 22.37 -24.27 14.91
CA LYS A 294 21.67 -23.10 15.47
C LYS A 294 20.72 -22.32 14.51
N PRO A 295 19.50 -21.96 14.92
CA PRO A 295 18.56 -21.20 14.09
C PRO A 295 19.14 -19.82 13.77
N THR A 296 19.58 -19.65 12.52
CA THR A 296 20.00 -18.35 12.01
C THR A 296 18.77 -17.60 11.51
N ALA A 297 18.50 -16.45 12.12
CA ALA A 297 17.38 -15.57 11.78
C ALA A 297 17.30 -15.32 10.26
N THR A 298 16.18 -15.73 9.65
CA THR A 298 15.91 -15.56 8.22
C THR A 298 15.74 -14.07 7.90
N LYS A 299 16.82 -13.42 7.45
CA LYS A 299 16.82 -12.07 6.89
C LYS A 299 15.77 -12.00 5.79
N ALA A 300 14.76 -11.14 5.95
CA ALA A 300 13.65 -11.00 5.01
C ALA A 300 14.16 -10.85 3.56
N SER A 301 13.87 -11.84 2.71
CA SER A 301 14.23 -11.82 1.29
C SER A 301 13.69 -10.55 0.64
N LYS A 302 14.46 -9.89 -0.23
CA LYS A 302 13.99 -8.71 -0.98
C LYS A 302 13.27 -9.18 -2.24
N PRO A 303 12.30 -8.41 -2.79
CA PRO A 303 11.57 -8.81 -3.99
C PRO A 303 12.39 -8.76 -5.29
N THR A 304 13.50 -8.02 -5.30
CA THR A 304 14.56 -8.08 -6.32
C THR A 304 15.91 -7.89 -5.64
N LYS A 305 17.01 -8.33 -6.28
CA LYS A 305 18.39 -8.25 -5.74
C LYS A 305 18.75 -6.83 -5.25
N ASN A 306 18.24 -5.80 -5.92
CA ASN A 306 18.56 -4.39 -5.64
C ASN A 306 17.41 -3.60 -4.98
N ALA A 307 16.31 -4.26 -4.59
CA ALA A 307 15.18 -3.57 -3.99
C ALA A 307 15.47 -3.08 -2.56
N LYS A 308 15.13 -1.82 -2.28
CA LYS A 308 15.13 -1.20 -0.94
C LYS A 308 13.76 -0.59 -0.64
N LYS A 309 13.31 -0.64 0.62
CA LYS A 309 12.13 0.11 1.05
C LYS A 309 12.46 1.60 1.13
N VAL A 310 11.70 2.42 0.44
CA VAL A 310 11.77 3.88 0.49
C VAL A 310 10.34 4.40 0.67
N SER A 311 10.05 5.06 1.80
CA SER A 311 8.72 5.59 2.11
C SER A 311 7.59 4.55 1.91
N GLY A 312 7.77 3.35 2.50
CA GLY A 312 6.82 2.24 2.42
C GLY A 312 6.78 1.47 1.09
N ASN A 313 7.41 1.95 0.02
CA ASN A 313 7.41 1.29 -1.30
C ASN A 313 8.73 0.56 -1.58
N TRP A 314 8.67 -0.56 -2.28
CA TRP A 314 9.86 -1.22 -2.82
C TRP A 314 10.39 -0.46 -4.04
N VAL A 315 11.66 -0.07 -3.98
CA VAL A 315 12.34 0.67 -5.04
C VAL A 315 13.60 -0.07 -5.45
N ASP A 316 13.73 -0.36 -6.74
CA ASP A 316 14.92 -0.92 -7.36
C ASP A 316 15.63 0.19 -8.16
N SER A 317 16.88 0.51 -7.79
CA SER A 317 17.66 1.57 -8.43
C SER A 317 18.09 1.23 -9.86
N LYS A 318 18.11 -0.06 -10.24
CA LYS A 318 18.45 -0.52 -11.59
C LYS A 318 17.27 -0.42 -12.56
N TYR A 319 16.04 -0.24 -12.07
CA TYR A 319 14.90 -0.05 -12.97
C TYR A 319 15.01 1.29 -13.71
N LYS A 320 14.82 1.24 -15.03
CA LYS A 320 14.90 2.41 -15.90
C LYS A 320 13.90 3.48 -15.47
N LYS A 321 14.42 4.66 -15.11
CA LYS A 321 13.63 5.82 -14.66
C LYS A 321 12.81 6.37 -15.84
N ALA A 322 11.63 6.89 -15.51
CA ALA A 322 10.85 7.66 -16.46
C ALA A 322 11.37 9.09 -16.56
N SER A 323 11.13 9.76 -17.70
CA SER A 323 11.54 11.14 -17.93
C SER A 323 10.39 11.95 -18.50
N ILE A 324 10.04 13.06 -17.82
CA ILE A 324 8.98 13.97 -18.26
C ILE A 324 9.49 14.76 -19.47
N SER A 325 8.81 14.64 -20.61
CA SER A 325 9.13 15.40 -21.81
C SER A 325 8.54 16.81 -21.73
N LYS A 326 7.24 16.94 -21.42
CA LYS A 326 6.54 18.23 -21.40
C LYS A 326 5.49 18.32 -20.30
N LEU A 327 5.36 19.51 -19.71
CA LEU A 327 4.23 19.89 -18.85
C LEU A 327 3.43 20.98 -19.55
N SER A 328 2.10 20.89 -19.53
CA SER A 328 1.21 21.91 -20.10
C SER A 328 0.19 22.37 -19.06
N LYS A 329 0.08 23.70 -18.91
CA LYS A 329 -0.84 24.36 -17.98
C LYS A 329 -2.27 24.39 -18.53
N GLY A 330 -3.23 23.96 -17.73
CA GLY A 330 -4.67 24.06 -18.01
C GLY A 330 -5.43 24.66 -16.83
N LYS A 331 -6.71 25.01 -17.04
CA LYS A 331 -7.59 25.56 -15.99
C LYS A 331 -7.77 24.51 -14.91
N LYS A 332 -7.26 24.76 -13.71
CA LYS A 332 -7.27 23.78 -12.59
C LYS A 332 -6.77 22.39 -13.01
N ALA A 333 -5.81 22.33 -13.95
CA ALA A 333 -5.31 21.06 -14.51
C ALA A 333 -3.86 21.16 -15.02
N ILE A 334 -3.16 20.03 -15.03
CA ILE A 334 -1.82 19.88 -15.61
C ILE A 334 -1.81 18.66 -16.54
N THR A 335 -1.40 18.85 -17.79
CA THR A 335 -1.11 17.74 -18.70
C THR A 335 0.37 17.37 -18.59
N VAL A 336 0.66 16.10 -18.30
CA VAL A 336 2.01 15.55 -18.20
C VAL A 336 2.25 14.66 -19.40
N ARG A 337 3.37 14.87 -20.09
CA ARG A 337 3.88 14.01 -21.17
C ARG A 337 5.26 13.48 -20.79
N TRP A 338 5.57 12.23 -21.14
CA TRP A 338 6.84 11.60 -20.81
C TRP A 338 7.38 10.73 -21.94
N LYS A 339 8.68 10.44 -21.90
CA LYS A 339 9.32 9.49 -22.80
C LYS A 339 8.88 8.06 -22.45
N LYS A 340 8.57 7.26 -23.48
CA LYS A 340 8.23 5.84 -23.33
C LYS A 340 9.42 5.07 -22.77
N VAL A 341 9.17 4.20 -21.79
CA VAL A 341 10.15 3.27 -21.24
C VAL A 341 9.69 1.84 -21.59
N LYS A 342 10.59 1.04 -22.15
CA LYS A 342 10.35 -0.38 -22.48
C LYS A 342 10.45 -1.25 -21.22
N THR A 343 9.81 -2.42 -21.24
CA THR A 343 9.97 -3.49 -20.25
C THR A 343 9.48 -3.12 -18.84
N ILE A 344 8.34 -2.43 -18.75
CA ILE A 344 7.72 -2.01 -17.48
C ILE A 344 6.22 -2.33 -17.48
N LYS A 345 5.60 -2.41 -16.30
CA LYS A 345 4.13 -2.55 -16.23
C LYS A 345 3.43 -1.20 -16.41
N GLY A 346 3.99 -0.14 -15.84
CA GLY A 346 3.36 1.17 -15.91
C GLY A 346 4.15 2.29 -15.25
N TYR A 347 3.48 3.43 -15.09
CA TYR A 347 4.07 4.64 -14.51
C TYR A 347 3.30 5.10 -13.27
N GLN A 348 3.98 5.83 -12.40
CA GLN A 348 3.35 6.58 -11.33
C GLN A 348 3.83 8.03 -11.37
N ILE A 349 2.88 8.96 -11.42
CA ILE A 349 3.13 10.39 -11.43
C ILE A 349 2.69 10.95 -10.09
N GLN A 350 3.52 11.83 -9.53
CA GLN A 350 3.18 12.61 -8.35
C GLN A 350 3.23 14.09 -8.66
N LEU A 351 2.24 14.81 -8.15
CA LEU A 351 2.15 16.26 -8.20
C LEU A 351 1.90 16.78 -6.79
N ALA A 352 2.59 17.82 -6.37
CA ALA A 352 2.37 18.47 -5.08
C ALA A 352 2.60 19.98 -5.19
N THR A 353 2.01 20.76 -4.29
CA THR A 353 2.32 22.20 -4.17
C THR A 353 3.61 22.43 -3.37
N ASP A 354 4.11 21.40 -2.68
CA ASP A 354 5.38 21.39 -1.95
C ASP A 354 6.45 20.60 -2.72
N LYS A 355 7.67 21.16 -2.80
CA LYS A 355 8.81 20.56 -3.53
C LYS A 355 9.25 19.23 -2.93
N LYS A 356 9.08 19.06 -1.62
CA LYS A 356 9.42 17.82 -0.90
C LYS A 356 8.31 16.76 -1.00
N PHE A 357 7.21 17.05 -1.69
CA PHE A 357 6.04 16.16 -1.86
C PHE A 357 5.42 15.72 -0.52
N LYS A 358 5.47 16.56 0.52
CA LYS A 358 4.88 16.28 1.84
C LYS A 358 3.42 16.74 1.95
N LYS A 359 3.04 17.85 1.31
CA LYS A 359 1.70 18.46 1.39
C LYS A 359 0.98 18.51 0.04
N ASN A 360 -0.35 18.41 0.04
CA ASN A 360 -1.23 18.50 -1.15
C ASN A 360 -0.79 17.59 -2.31
N LYS A 361 -0.32 16.38 -1.99
CA LYS A 361 0.22 15.42 -2.96
C LYS A 361 -0.91 14.65 -3.63
N LYS A 362 -0.93 14.68 -4.95
CA LYS A 362 -1.78 13.86 -5.80
C LYS A 362 -0.93 12.82 -6.52
N THR A 363 -1.34 11.56 -6.46
CA THR A 363 -0.66 10.44 -7.14
C THR A 363 -1.58 9.89 -8.22
N VAL A 364 -1.05 9.66 -9.42
CA VAL A 364 -1.76 9.05 -10.54
C VAL A 364 -0.98 7.83 -11.00
N THR A 365 -1.66 6.70 -11.11
CA THR A 365 -1.07 5.45 -11.60
C THR A 365 -1.54 5.19 -13.02
N ILE A 366 -0.61 4.91 -13.92
CA ILE A 366 -0.85 4.59 -15.32
C ILE A 366 -0.48 3.13 -15.53
N SER A 367 -1.48 2.26 -15.65
CA SER A 367 -1.28 0.81 -15.71
C SER A 367 -0.87 0.26 -17.08
N LYS A 368 -0.74 1.14 -18.09
CA LYS A 368 -0.40 0.80 -19.48
C LYS A 368 0.98 1.34 -19.83
N GLN A 369 1.89 0.48 -20.29
CA GLN A 369 3.26 0.85 -20.74
C GLN A 369 3.24 1.85 -21.91
N LYS A 370 2.30 1.69 -22.85
CA LYS A 370 2.23 2.48 -24.10
C LYS A 370 1.74 3.92 -23.86
N THR A 371 1.06 4.20 -22.75
CA THR A 371 0.55 5.55 -22.46
C THR A 371 1.68 6.49 -22.06
N THR A 372 1.79 7.62 -22.77
CA THR A 372 2.87 8.63 -22.59
C THR A 372 2.33 10.03 -22.27
N LYS A 373 1.02 10.18 -22.06
CA LYS A 373 0.33 11.43 -21.74
C LYS A 373 -0.80 11.18 -20.75
N THR A 374 -0.99 12.08 -19.79
CA THR A 374 -2.21 12.13 -18.98
C THR A 374 -2.49 13.56 -18.49
N THR A 375 -3.75 13.85 -18.21
CA THR A 375 -4.19 15.16 -17.69
C THR A 375 -4.72 15.01 -16.28
N VAL A 376 -4.03 15.64 -15.32
CA VAL A 376 -4.44 15.66 -13.92
C VAL A 376 -5.30 16.89 -13.68
N LYS A 377 -6.62 16.67 -13.53
CA LYS A 377 -7.63 17.72 -13.28
C LYS A 377 -7.86 17.95 -11.78
N LYS A 378 -8.76 18.89 -11.44
CA LYS A 378 -9.17 19.25 -10.07
C LYS A 378 -7.99 19.72 -9.20
N LEU A 379 -7.16 20.60 -9.76
CA LEU A 379 -6.05 21.26 -9.08
C LEU A 379 -6.45 22.67 -8.63
N LYS A 380 -5.70 23.27 -7.70
CA LYS A 380 -5.90 24.66 -7.31
C LYS A 380 -5.53 25.57 -8.49
N ALA A 381 -6.35 26.58 -8.77
CA ALA A 381 -6.10 27.55 -9.85
C ALA A 381 -4.89 28.43 -9.50
N LYS A 382 -4.16 28.91 -10.51
CA LYS A 382 -3.01 29.82 -10.35
C LYS A 382 -1.94 29.36 -9.34
N LYS A 383 -1.81 28.05 -9.04
CA LYS A 383 -0.83 27.50 -8.09
C LYS A 383 0.32 26.77 -8.79
N LYS A 384 1.52 26.89 -8.21
CA LYS A 384 2.72 26.17 -8.65
C LYS A 384 2.66 24.72 -8.17
N TYR A 385 2.93 23.79 -9.07
CA TYR A 385 3.03 22.36 -8.79
C TYR A 385 4.41 21.82 -9.18
N TYR A 386 4.92 20.94 -8.33
CA TYR A 386 6.10 20.11 -8.56
C TYR A 386 5.64 18.74 -9.04
N VAL A 387 6.19 18.27 -10.16
CA VAL A 387 5.79 17.04 -10.83
C VAL A 387 6.99 16.11 -10.96
N ARG A 388 6.82 14.85 -10.58
CA ARG A 388 7.80 13.77 -10.79
C ARG A 388 7.10 12.50 -11.27
N ILE A 389 7.83 11.67 -12.00
CA ILE A 389 7.33 10.39 -12.52
C ILE A 389 8.31 9.27 -12.20
N ARG A 390 7.82 8.05 -12.00
CA ARG A 390 8.62 6.82 -11.91
C ARG A 390 7.94 5.68 -12.66
N THR A 391 8.71 4.66 -13.00
CA THR A 391 8.20 3.40 -13.58
C THR A 391 7.93 2.38 -12.49
N TYR A 392 7.15 1.35 -12.78
CA TYR A 392 7.03 0.17 -11.93
C TYR A 392 6.90 -1.12 -12.73
N LYS A 393 7.30 -2.22 -12.11
CA LYS A 393 7.00 -3.59 -12.54
C LYS A 393 6.23 -4.31 -11.43
N ASN A 394 5.47 -5.32 -11.82
CA ASN A 394 4.86 -6.25 -10.88
C ASN A 394 5.82 -7.44 -10.72
N VAL A 395 6.08 -7.85 -9.48
CA VAL A 395 6.91 -9.02 -9.16
C VAL A 395 6.17 -9.90 -8.16
N LYS A 396 6.31 -11.22 -8.28
CA LYS A 396 5.81 -12.17 -7.28
C LYS A 396 6.79 -12.21 -6.12
N TYR A 397 6.31 -11.97 -4.92
CA TYR A 397 7.10 -11.98 -3.69
C TYR A 397 6.26 -12.57 -2.56
N LYS A 398 6.74 -13.66 -1.96
CA LYS A 398 6.01 -14.41 -0.91
C LYS A 398 4.57 -14.76 -1.33
N GLY A 399 4.40 -15.31 -2.54
CA GLY A 399 3.10 -15.68 -3.10
C GLY A 399 2.19 -14.51 -3.52
N LYS A 400 2.57 -13.25 -3.25
CA LYS A 400 1.76 -12.06 -3.58
C LYS A 400 2.40 -11.24 -4.70
N THR A 401 1.59 -10.66 -5.57
CA THR A 401 2.07 -9.72 -6.58
C THR A 401 2.24 -8.34 -5.96
N ILE A 402 3.46 -7.82 -5.96
CA ILE A 402 3.77 -6.49 -5.43
C ILE A 402 4.31 -5.56 -6.54
N LYS A 403 4.19 -4.25 -6.33
CA LYS A 403 4.81 -3.25 -7.22
C LYS A 403 6.21 -2.90 -6.74
N VAL A 404 7.19 -3.05 -7.61
CA VAL A 404 8.56 -2.55 -7.42
C VAL A 404 8.79 -1.39 -8.38
N TYR A 405 9.20 -0.26 -7.84
CA TYR A 405 9.33 1.01 -8.57
C TYR A 405 10.78 1.32 -8.93
N SER A 406 11.00 2.11 -9.97
CA SER A 406 12.28 2.82 -10.15
C SER A 406 12.41 4.01 -9.20
N SER A 407 13.60 4.59 -9.12
CA SER A 407 13.76 5.91 -8.50
C SER A 407 12.96 6.97 -9.27
N TRP A 408 12.60 8.05 -8.57
CA TRP A 408 11.91 9.18 -9.17
C TRP A 408 12.74 9.87 -10.26
N SER A 409 12.06 10.42 -11.26
CA SER A 409 12.62 11.35 -12.24
C SER A 409 13.08 12.64 -11.56
N LYS A 410 13.87 13.43 -12.30
CA LYS A 410 14.08 14.85 -11.95
C LYS A 410 12.71 15.55 -11.85
N VAL A 411 12.55 16.39 -10.82
CA VAL A 411 11.32 17.15 -10.58
C VAL A 411 11.22 18.28 -11.59
N LYS A 412 10.05 18.44 -12.23
CA LYS A 412 9.70 19.59 -13.08
C LYS A 412 8.62 20.43 -12.42
N THR A 413 8.47 21.69 -12.82
CA THR A 413 7.46 22.60 -12.24
C THR A 413 6.57 23.20 -13.31
N VAL A 414 5.33 23.53 -12.93
CA VAL A 414 4.36 24.24 -13.77
C VAL A 414 3.33 24.96 -12.90
N LYS A 415 2.84 26.12 -13.33
CA LYS A 415 1.75 26.87 -12.68
C LYS A 415 0.44 26.60 -13.42
N THR A 416 -0.62 26.22 -12.71
CA THR A 416 -1.97 26.05 -13.29
C THR A 416 -2.53 27.37 -13.80
N LYS A 417 -3.45 27.30 -14.78
CA LYS A 417 -4.26 28.47 -15.16
C LYS A 417 -5.34 28.73 -14.12
#